data_AF-A0A7C5T3D6-F1
#
_entry.id   AF-A0A7C5T3D6-F1
#
_cell.length_a   1.000
_cell.length_b   1.000
_cell.length_c   1.000
_cell.angle_alpha   90.00
_cell.angle_beta   90.00
_cell.angle_gamma   90.00
#
_symmetry.space_group_name_H-M   'P 1'
#
loop_
_entity.id
_entity.type
_entity.pdbx_description
1 polymer ?
#
loop_
_entity_poly.entity_id
_entity_poly.type
_entity_poly.pdbx_seq_one_letter_code
_entity_poly.pdbx_strand_id
1 'polypeptide(L)'
;MKRPQILLPGVALAVAVVLAALGIVVVTAQESLVTVKFVNGSLPLDPTAPAWPKPVDVPLSSQTLVYPLPATTESRAVSVAAMYNGTHIAFLLSWSDATEDVLKPGGLDVFPDAVAIQFPVSRAQLPYICMGTVDNPVNIIYWRAGVGAENLVAGAGYGLHPQQREALGLQVTPTSPIELLPASAQVVETYAVYRGGKWSVIFIRPLGSVHPLMASFAEDFSAAFAVWDGAKGERGGLKATSGWVRFMLEKPVQPTPQPITVPQPTPETVTHTATVTQVVETTPTWAWVVIGVLIALLAVVGGLALRKK
;
A
#
# COMPACT_ATOMS: atom_id res chain seq x y z
N MET A 1 -13.52 -3.01 -47.23
CA MET A 1 -13.08 -4.32 -46.70
C MET A 1 -12.69 -4.16 -45.24
N LYS A 2 -13.52 -4.62 -44.29
CA LYS A 2 -13.27 -4.53 -42.85
C LYS A 2 -12.45 -5.77 -42.41
N ARG A 3 -11.20 -5.59 -41.98
CA ARG A 3 -10.39 -6.66 -41.36
C ARG A 3 -10.96 -6.99 -39.96
N PRO A 4 -11.00 -8.26 -39.53
CA PRO A 4 -11.73 -8.65 -38.33
C PRO A 4 -10.91 -8.36 -37.07
N GLN A 5 -11.45 -7.50 -36.20
CA GLN A 5 -10.94 -7.22 -34.84
C GLN A 5 -11.10 -8.41 -33.86
N ILE A 6 -11.54 -9.57 -34.35
CA ILE A 6 -11.93 -10.75 -33.56
C ILE A 6 -10.73 -11.72 -33.35
N LEU A 7 -9.67 -11.60 -34.14
CA LEU A 7 -8.50 -12.49 -34.07
C LEU A 7 -7.68 -12.33 -32.76
N LEU A 8 -7.56 -11.11 -32.23
CA LEU A 8 -6.80 -10.83 -31.02
C LEU A 8 -7.39 -11.47 -29.74
N PRO A 9 -8.69 -11.32 -29.44
CA PRO A 9 -9.27 -11.93 -28.24
C PRO A 9 -9.30 -13.47 -28.30
N GLY A 10 -9.45 -14.06 -29.49
CA GLY A 10 -9.42 -15.52 -29.66
C GLY A 10 -8.05 -16.13 -29.34
N VAL A 11 -6.97 -15.45 -29.73
CA VAL A 11 -5.59 -15.88 -29.41
C VAL A 11 -5.30 -15.73 -27.91
N ALA A 12 -5.74 -14.63 -27.29
CA ALA A 12 -5.56 -14.42 -25.86
C ALA A 12 -6.27 -15.49 -25.00
N LEU A 13 -7.48 -15.89 -25.40
CA LEU A 13 -8.23 -16.95 -24.72
C LEU A 13 -7.55 -18.32 -24.89
N ALA A 14 -7.06 -18.65 -26.10
CA ALA A 14 -6.35 -19.91 -26.34
C ALA A 14 -5.06 -20.00 -25.51
N VAL A 15 -4.30 -18.90 -25.39
CA VAL A 15 -3.09 -18.84 -24.56
C VAL A 15 -3.44 -19.02 -23.07
N ALA A 16 -4.50 -18.35 -22.58
CA ALA A 16 -4.94 -18.51 -21.19
C ALA A 16 -5.36 -19.95 -20.85
N VAL A 17 -6.05 -20.63 -21.77
CA VAL A 17 -6.46 -22.04 -21.61
C VAL A 17 -5.25 -22.98 -21.57
N VAL A 18 -4.25 -22.76 -22.43
CA VAL A 18 -3.01 -23.55 -22.43
C VAL A 18 -2.22 -23.34 -21.14
N LEU A 19 -2.10 -22.10 -20.65
CA LEU A 19 -1.44 -21.80 -19.38
C LEU A 19 -2.16 -22.49 -18.21
N ALA A 20 -3.50 -22.42 -18.17
CA ALA A 20 -4.29 -23.10 -17.15
C ALA A 20 -4.12 -24.63 -17.18
N ALA A 21 -4.08 -25.25 -18.37
CA ALA A 21 -3.86 -26.69 -18.52
C ALA A 21 -2.46 -27.15 -18.07
N LEU A 22 -1.47 -26.24 -18.11
CA LEU A 22 -0.11 -26.48 -17.61
C LEU A 22 0.04 -26.16 -16.12
N GLY A 23 -1.06 -25.83 -15.42
CA GLY A 23 -1.03 -25.44 -14.00
C GLY A 23 -0.49 -24.02 -13.78
N ILE A 24 -0.31 -23.23 -14.83
CA ILE A 24 0.17 -21.84 -14.76
C ILE A 24 -1.06 -20.92 -14.71
N VAL A 25 -1.44 -20.55 -13.49
CA VAL A 25 -2.49 -19.55 -13.29
C VAL A 25 -1.91 -18.16 -13.53
N VAL A 26 -2.37 -17.48 -14.59
CA VAL A 26 -2.05 -16.07 -14.81
C VAL A 26 -2.85 -15.25 -13.81
N VAL A 27 -2.24 -14.93 -12.68
CA VAL A 27 -2.81 -14.01 -11.70
C VAL A 27 -2.45 -12.59 -12.13
N THR A 28 -3.42 -11.83 -12.61
CA THR A 28 -3.26 -10.38 -12.76
C THR A 28 -3.38 -9.75 -11.37
N ALA A 29 -2.26 -9.49 -10.71
CA ALA A 29 -2.23 -8.64 -9.54
C ALA A 29 -2.31 -7.18 -10.02
N GLN A 30 -3.50 -6.57 -9.90
CA GLN A 30 -3.60 -5.13 -10.07
C GLN A 30 -2.95 -4.48 -8.85
N GLU A 31 -1.81 -3.82 -9.05
CA GLU A 31 -1.15 -3.07 -7.97
C GLU A 31 -2.07 -1.91 -7.59
N SER A 32 -2.64 -1.95 -6.38
CA SER A 32 -3.42 -0.83 -5.86
C SER A 32 -2.49 0.37 -5.69
N LEU A 33 -2.76 1.43 -6.46
CA LEU A 33 -2.05 2.72 -6.38
C LEU A 33 -3.00 3.76 -5.79
N VAL A 34 -2.58 4.43 -4.72
CA VAL A 34 -3.31 5.52 -4.08
C VAL A 34 -2.60 6.84 -4.34
N THR A 35 -3.27 7.78 -4.99
CA THR A 35 -2.78 9.16 -5.11
C THR A 35 -3.08 9.93 -3.83
N VAL A 36 -2.05 10.51 -3.21
CA VAL A 36 -2.18 11.38 -2.04
C VAL A 36 -2.37 12.81 -2.53
N LYS A 37 -3.61 13.30 -2.47
CA LYS A 37 -3.98 14.61 -3.01
C LYS A 37 -3.37 15.75 -2.19
N PHE A 38 -2.76 16.73 -2.86
CA PHE A 38 -2.28 17.94 -2.19
C PHE A 38 -3.45 18.90 -1.94
N VAL A 39 -3.46 19.53 -0.76
CA VAL A 39 -4.45 20.56 -0.38
C VAL A 39 -3.73 21.77 0.16
N ASN A 40 -4.06 22.94 -0.37
CA ASN A 40 -3.64 24.20 0.20
C ASN A 40 -4.62 24.63 1.30
N GLY A 41 -4.36 24.24 2.55
CA GLY A 41 -5.20 24.58 3.70
C GLY A 41 -5.28 23.50 4.77
N SER A 42 -6.38 23.52 5.54
CA SER A 42 -6.66 22.51 6.57
C SER A 42 -7.09 21.18 5.96
N LEU A 43 -6.73 20.09 6.64
CA LEU A 43 -7.20 18.75 6.29
C LEU A 43 -8.61 18.54 6.85
N PRO A 44 -9.53 17.91 6.10
CA PRO A 44 -10.90 17.69 6.57
C PRO A 44 -10.94 16.71 7.76
N LEU A 45 -11.76 17.04 8.76
CA LEU A 45 -12.00 16.20 9.95
C LEU A 45 -13.29 15.37 9.83
N ASP A 46 -14.12 15.66 8.82
CA ASP A 46 -15.34 14.93 8.50
C ASP A 46 -15.06 13.91 7.37
N PRO A 47 -15.31 12.61 7.58
CA PRO A 47 -15.11 11.59 6.56
C PRO A 47 -16.02 11.73 5.33
N THR A 48 -17.10 12.50 5.44
CA THR A 48 -18.05 12.75 4.34
C THR A 48 -17.76 14.05 3.59
N ALA A 49 -16.71 14.79 3.96
CA ALA A 49 -16.36 16.05 3.33
C ALA A 49 -16.10 15.88 1.82
N PRO A 50 -16.62 16.77 0.96
CA PRO A 50 -16.46 16.65 -0.50
C PRO A 50 -15.02 16.88 -0.98
N ALA A 51 -14.12 17.33 -0.09
CA ALA A 51 -12.72 17.56 -0.41
C ALA A 51 -11.93 16.27 -0.69
N TRP A 52 -12.33 15.15 -0.08
CA TRP A 52 -11.67 13.85 -0.20
C TRP A 52 -11.58 13.40 -1.67
N PRO A 53 -10.42 12.91 -2.14
CA PRO A 53 -10.32 12.29 -3.45
C PRO A 53 -11.13 10.99 -3.49
N LYS A 54 -11.42 10.50 -4.71
CA LYS A 54 -12.09 9.22 -4.88
C LYS A 54 -11.30 8.11 -4.17
N PRO A 55 -11.91 7.36 -3.23
CA PRO A 55 -11.23 6.25 -2.58
C PRO A 55 -10.87 5.13 -3.55
N VAL A 56 -9.79 4.41 -3.21
CA VAL A 56 -9.35 3.18 -3.89
C VAL A 56 -9.67 2.01 -2.97
N ASP A 57 -10.36 1.00 -3.49
CA ASP A 57 -10.65 -0.23 -2.74
C ASP A 57 -9.42 -1.13 -2.73
N VAL A 58 -8.93 -1.44 -1.53
CA VAL A 58 -7.83 -2.36 -1.30
C VAL A 58 -8.40 -3.69 -0.81
N PRO A 59 -8.19 -4.80 -1.55
CA PRO A 59 -8.69 -6.09 -1.14
C PRO A 59 -7.98 -6.59 0.13
N LEU A 60 -8.75 -7.20 1.02
CA LEU A 60 -8.29 -7.83 2.25
C LEU A 60 -8.58 -9.33 2.18
N SER A 61 -7.57 -10.11 2.56
CA SER A 61 -7.68 -11.55 2.76
C SER A 61 -7.56 -11.87 4.24
N SER A 62 -8.38 -12.77 4.74
CA SER A 62 -8.25 -13.30 6.11
C SER A 62 -6.86 -13.89 6.32
N GLN A 63 -6.25 -13.60 7.48
CA GLN A 63 -4.98 -14.19 7.83
C GLN A 63 -5.17 -15.68 8.18
N THR A 64 -4.63 -16.60 7.37
CA THR A 64 -4.71 -18.06 7.57
C THR A 64 -3.46 -18.66 8.24
N LEU A 65 -2.62 -17.82 8.84
CA LEU A 65 -1.30 -18.21 9.38
C LEU A 65 -1.31 -18.52 10.89
N VAL A 66 -2.31 -18.06 11.64
CA VAL A 66 -2.35 -18.18 13.11
C VAL A 66 -3.60 -18.94 13.52
N TYR A 67 -3.45 -19.98 14.35
CA TYR A 67 -4.58 -20.72 14.92
C TYR A 67 -5.24 -19.94 16.08
N PRO A 68 -6.57 -20.06 16.26
CA PRO A 68 -7.51 -20.83 15.45
C PRO A 68 -7.75 -20.19 14.09
N LEU A 69 -7.82 -21.03 13.04
CA LEU A 69 -8.12 -20.54 11.69
C LEU A 69 -9.52 -19.90 11.68
N PRO A 70 -9.69 -18.73 11.05
CA PRO A 70 -11.00 -18.10 10.94
C PRO A 70 -12.00 -19.02 10.24
N ALA A 71 -13.23 -19.04 10.74
CA ALA A 71 -14.34 -19.72 10.09
C ALA A 71 -14.69 -18.93 8.81
N THR A 72 -14.22 -19.42 7.67
CA THR A 72 -14.41 -18.88 6.30
C THR A 72 -13.62 -17.62 5.95
N THR A 73 -13.10 -17.60 4.71
CA THR A 73 -12.41 -16.45 4.12
C THR A 73 -13.45 -15.42 3.68
N GLU A 74 -13.80 -14.50 4.57
CA GLU A 74 -14.50 -13.31 4.12
C GLU A 74 -13.56 -12.43 3.32
N SER A 75 -13.79 -12.37 2.01
CA SER A 75 -13.15 -11.38 1.16
C SER A 75 -13.74 -10.03 1.52
N ARG A 76 -12.95 -9.21 2.19
CA ARG A 76 -13.31 -7.84 2.58
C ARG A 76 -12.49 -6.86 1.74
N ALA A 77 -12.88 -5.60 1.76
CA ALA A 77 -12.05 -4.53 1.21
C ALA A 77 -12.08 -3.35 2.17
N VAL A 78 -10.98 -2.59 2.19
CA VAL A 78 -10.92 -1.27 2.81
C VAL A 78 -10.80 -0.23 1.71
N SER A 79 -11.73 0.71 1.65
CA SER A 79 -11.61 1.87 0.77
C SER A 79 -10.67 2.88 1.41
N VAL A 80 -9.66 3.32 0.67
CA VAL A 80 -8.61 4.21 1.15
C VAL A 80 -8.54 5.48 0.31
N ALA A 81 -8.56 6.64 0.96
CA ALA A 81 -8.25 7.93 0.37
C ALA A 81 -7.19 8.64 1.22
N ALA A 82 -6.35 9.47 0.62
CA ALA A 82 -5.33 10.20 1.35
C ALA A 82 -5.12 11.61 0.80
N MET A 83 -4.80 12.55 1.68
CA MET A 83 -4.53 13.95 1.36
C MET A 83 -3.41 14.49 2.22
N TYR A 84 -2.71 15.54 1.77
CA TYR A 84 -1.68 16.19 2.57
C TYR A 84 -1.60 17.69 2.29
N ASN A 85 -1.12 18.47 3.26
CA ASN A 85 -1.02 19.94 3.18
C ASN A 85 0.41 20.47 3.35
N GLY A 86 1.41 19.64 3.08
CA GLY A 86 2.83 19.97 3.24
C GLY A 86 3.37 19.82 4.67
N THR A 87 2.51 19.88 5.70
CA THR A 87 2.93 19.66 7.11
C THR A 87 2.38 18.36 7.69
N HIS A 88 1.15 18.01 7.32
CA HIS A 88 0.43 16.84 7.80
C HIS A 88 -0.11 16.04 6.62
N ILE A 89 -0.36 14.76 6.88
CA ILE A 89 -1.06 13.83 5.99
C ILE A 89 -2.31 13.32 6.71
N ALA A 90 -3.39 13.16 5.95
CA ALA A 90 -4.63 12.56 6.39
C ALA A 90 -4.91 11.30 5.57
N PHE A 91 -5.28 10.21 6.25
CA PHE A 91 -5.76 8.98 5.64
C PHE A 91 -7.22 8.79 6.03
N LEU A 92 -8.11 8.59 5.05
CA LEU A 92 -9.49 8.16 5.26
C LEU A 92 -9.59 6.69 4.89
N LEU A 93 -9.89 5.86 5.89
CA LEU A 93 -10.13 4.43 5.74
C LEU A 93 -11.59 4.15 6.01
N SER A 94 -12.20 3.32 5.18
CA SER A 94 -13.59 2.93 5.40
C SER A 94 -13.85 1.50 4.97
N TRP A 95 -14.65 0.78 5.74
CA TRP A 95 -14.98 -0.62 5.48
C TRP A 95 -16.42 -0.91 5.93
N SER A 96 -17.04 -1.87 5.26
CA SER A 96 -18.36 -2.37 5.66
C SER A 96 -18.24 -3.22 6.91
N ASP A 97 -19.13 -2.98 7.85
CA ASP A 97 -19.26 -3.74 9.08
C ASP A 97 -20.74 -3.77 9.47
N ALA A 98 -21.27 -4.92 9.86
CA ALA A 98 -22.69 -5.04 10.20
C ALA A 98 -22.99 -4.50 11.61
N THR A 99 -21.96 -4.46 12.46
CA THR A 99 -22.06 -4.10 13.87
C THR A 99 -21.20 -2.88 14.17
N GLU A 100 -21.56 -2.20 15.26
CA GLU A 100 -20.79 -1.08 15.82
C GLU A 100 -20.18 -1.55 17.13
N ASP A 101 -19.06 -2.28 17.06
CA ASP A 101 -18.45 -2.88 18.23
C ASP A 101 -17.45 -1.90 18.86
N VAL A 102 -17.94 -1.15 19.85
CA VAL A 102 -17.17 -0.11 20.55
C VAL A 102 -16.79 -0.59 21.94
N LEU A 103 -15.50 -0.53 22.30
CA LEU A 103 -15.07 -0.85 23.66
C LEU A 103 -15.63 0.18 24.63
N LYS A 104 -16.28 -0.32 25.70
CA LYS A 104 -16.86 0.51 26.77
C LYS A 104 -16.32 0.05 28.13
N PRO A 105 -16.19 0.95 29.12
CA PRO A 105 -15.82 0.55 30.48
C PRO A 105 -16.74 -0.56 31.01
N GLY A 106 -16.16 -1.65 31.51
CA GLY A 106 -16.89 -2.81 32.02
C GLY A 106 -17.31 -3.86 30.96
N GLY A 107 -17.07 -3.62 29.68
CA GLY A 107 -17.30 -4.59 28.61
C GLY A 107 -16.14 -5.59 28.51
N LEU A 108 -16.14 -6.63 29.35
CA LEU A 108 -15.09 -7.66 29.36
C LEU A 108 -15.19 -8.66 28.20
N ASP A 109 -16.37 -8.78 27.59
CA ASP A 109 -16.67 -9.73 26.50
C ASP A 109 -16.86 -9.06 25.13
N VAL A 110 -16.48 -7.78 25.00
CA VAL A 110 -16.62 -7.03 23.74
C VAL A 110 -15.23 -6.78 23.16
N PHE A 111 -15.00 -7.30 21.96
CA PHE A 111 -13.83 -6.92 21.16
C PHE A 111 -14.23 -5.72 20.30
N PRO A 112 -13.46 -4.62 20.32
CA PRO A 112 -13.78 -3.47 19.48
C PRO A 112 -13.42 -3.73 18.02
N ASP A 113 -14.19 -3.13 17.12
CA ASP A 113 -13.80 -2.96 15.73
C ASP A 113 -12.50 -2.17 15.66
N ALA A 114 -11.64 -2.54 14.71
CA ALA A 114 -10.32 -1.95 14.62
C ALA A 114 -9.81 -1.90 13.20
N VAL A 115 -8.90 -0.94 12.96
CA VAL A 115 -8.21 -0.81 11.68
C VAL A 115 -6.77 -0.34 11.92
N ALA A 116 -5.85 -0.86 11.13
CA ALA A 116 -4.45 -0.49 11.19
C ALA A 116 -3.87 -0.14 9.82
N ILE A 117 -2.91 0.78 9.83
CA ILE A 117 -2.05 1.10 8.71
C ILE A 117 -0.62 0.79 9.08
N GLN A 118 0.03 -0.07 8.31
CA GLN A 118 1.42 -0.46 8.45
C GLN A 118 2.26 0.22 7.38
N PHE A 119 3.39 0.78 7.77
CA PHE A 119 4.35 1.46 6.90
C PHE A 119 5.75 0.88 7.09
N PRO A 120 6.57 0.79 6.05
CA PRO A 120 8.00 0.59 6.21
C PRO A 120 8.62 1.73 7.01
N VAL A 121 9.50 1.44 7.99
CA VAL A 121 10.32 2.47 8.63
C VAL A 121 11.37 2.99 7.65
N SER A 122 12.06 2.06 6.98
CA SER A 122 13.01 2.33 5.90
C SER A 122 12.36 2.10 4.54
N ARG A 123 12.71 2.92 3.55
CA ARG A 123 12.24 2.79 2.16
C ARG A 123 13.17 1.97 1.27
N ALA A 124 14.33 1.56 1.77
CA ALA A 124 15.34 0.86 0.98
C ALA A 124 14.83 -0.48 0.42
N GLN A 125 14.00 -1.18 1.20
CA GLN A 125 13.38 -2.43 0.82
C GLN A 125 12.02 -2.54 1.52
N LEU A 126 11.02 -3.12 0.85
CA LEU A 126 9.76 -3.45 1.50
C LEU A 126 10.00 -4.52 2.57
N PRO A 127 9.63 -4.26 3.85
CA PRO A 127 9.71 -5.24 4.91
C PRO A 127 8.84 -6.46 4.63
N TYR A 128 9.12 -7.54 5.37
CA TYR A 128 8.21 -8.68 5.42
C TYR A 128 6.80 -8.22 5.79
N ILE A 129 5.80 -8.59 4.99
CA ILE A 129 4.44 -8.06 5.11
C ILE A 129 3.81 -8.38 6.47
N CYS A 130 4.18 -9.51 7.08
CA CYS A 130 3.73 -9.90 8.42
C CYS A 130 4.57 -9.20 9.51
N MET A 131 4.57 -7.87 9.47
CA MET A 131 5.08 -7.00 10.53
C MET A 131 6.60 -6.87 10.62
N GLY A 132 7.27 -7.00 9.48
CA GLY A 132 8.68 -6.73 9.33
C GLY A 132 9.59 -7.74 10.02
N THR A 133 10.84 -7.34 10.18
CA THR A 133 11.92 -8.07 10.87
C THR A 133 12.76 -7.06 11.65
N VAL A 134 13.77 -7.53 12.38
CA VAL A 134 14.69 -6.65 13.13
C VAL A 134 15.39 -5.67 12.20
N ASP A 135 15.89 -6.14 11.05
CA ASP A 135 16.64 -5.33 10.09
C ASP A 135 15.74 -4.40 9.27
N ASN A 136 14.49 -4.82 9.05
CA ASN A 136 13.47 -4.09 8.31
C ASN A 136 12.19 -3.99 9.15
N PRO A 137 12.15 -3.10 10.16
CA PRO A 137 10.98 -2.94 11.00
C PRO A 137 9.88 -2.15 10.28
N VAL A 138 8.68 -2.22 10.86
CA VAL A 138 7.51 -1.47 10.38
C VAL A 138 6.98 -0.54 11.47
N ASN A 139 6.45 0.60 11.04
CA ASN A 139 5.68 1.51 11.86
C ASN A 139 4.19 1.21 11.63
N ILE A 140 3.39 1.06 12.68
CA ILE A 140 1.97 0.73 12.59
C ILE A 140 1.17 1.79 13.33
N ILE A 141 0.18 2.38 12.68
CA ILE A 141 -0.86 3.15 13.35
C ILE A 141 -2.05 2.21 13.53
N TYR A 142 -2.48 1.98 14.77
CA TYR A 142 -3.54 1.04 15.11
C TYR A 142 -4.66 1.76 15.84
N TRP A 143 -5.84 1.82 15.23
CA TRP A 143 -7.04 2.39 15.83
C TRP A 143 -8.01 1.31 16.29
N ARG A 144 -8.62 1.53 17.46
CA ARG A 144 -9.70 0.70 18.00
C ARG A 144 -10.89 1.56 18.39
N ALA A 145 -12.09 1.09 18.08
CA ALA A 145 -13.34 1.74 18.43
C ALA A 145 -13.47 1.89 19.96
N GLY A 146 -13.70 3.12 20.42
CA GLY A 146 -13.80 3.46 21.85
C GLY A 146 -12.45 3.65 22.57
N VAL A 147 -11.32 3.44 21.89
CA VAL A 147 -9.98 3.65 22.47
C VAL A 147 -9.24 4.79 21.76
N GLY A 148 -9.31 4.85 20.42
CA GLY A 148 -8.51 5.77 19.61
C GLY A 148 -7.34 5.07 18.94
N ALA A 149 -6.36 5.85 18.48
CA ALA A 149 -5.19 5.34 17.75
C ALA A 149 -3.91 5.36 18.58
N GLU A 150 -3.07 4.36 18.35
CA GLU A 150 -1.72 4.24 18.89
C GLU A 150 -0.72 4.11 17.75
N ASN A 151 0.44 4.73 17.93
CA ASN A 151 1.59 4.61 17.05
C ASN A 151 2.55 3.54 17.59
N LEU A 152 2.80 2.51 16.82
CA LEU A 152 3.48 1.28 17.21
C LEU A 152 4.70 1.01 16.32
N VAL A 153 5.61 0.20 16.82
CA VAL A 153 6.67 -0.43 16.04
C VAL A 153 6.57 -1.95 16.15
N ALA A 154 6.81 -2.64 15.03
CA ALA A 154 6.94 -4.09 15.00
C ALA A 154 8.19 -4.52 14.22
N GLY A 155 8.68 -5.72 14.52
CA GLY A 155 9.92 -6.27 13.93
C GLY A 155 11.19 -5.87 14.70
N ALA A 156 11.23 -4.67 15.28
CA ALA A 156 12.38 -4.18 16.07
C ALA A 156 12.53 -4.81 17.48
N GLY A 157 11.57 -5.64 17.90
CA GLY A 157 11.47 -6.18 19.26
C GLY A 157 12.71 -6.99 19.71
N TYR A 158 13.08 -8.03 18.96
CA TYR A 158 13.95 -9.09 19.50
C TYR A 158 15.43 -9.05 19.06
N GLY A 159 15.89 -8.04 18.31
CA GLY A 159 17.27 -8.03 17.79
C GLY A 159 18.07 -6.74 17.96
N LEU A 160 17.54 -5.77 18.70
CA LEU A 160 18.30 -4.58 19.10
C LEU A 160 18.93 -4.77 20.47
N HIS A 161 20.17 -4.29 20.66
CA HIS A 161 20.83 -4.31 21.96
C HIS A 161 20.11 -3.40 22.97
N PRO A 162 20.06 -3.74 24.27
CA PRO A 162 19.41 -2.93 25.32
C PRO A 162 19.65 -1.41 25.24
N GLN A 163 20.89 -0.96 25.03
CA GLN A 163 21.20 0.48 24.93
C GLN A 163 20.65 1.13 23.66
N GLN A 164 20.59 0.39 22.54
CA GLN A 164 19.98 0.89 21.30
C GLN A 164 18.48 1.06 21.48
N ARG A 165 17.83 0.13 22.20
CA ARG A 165 16.39 0.19 22.51
C ARG A 165 16.08 1.38 23.40
N GLU A 166 16.88 1.60 24.44
CA GLU A 166 16.77 2.76 25.33
C GLU A 166 16.94 4.09 24.57
N ALA A 167 17.93 4.18 23.68
CA ALA A 167 18.12 5.36 22.82
C ALA A 167 16.94 5.62 21.86
N LEU A 168 16.15 4.59 21.54
CA LEU A 168 14.93 4.68 20.75
C LEU A 168 13.66 4.82 21.61
N GLY A 169 13.81 5.01 22.94
CA GLY A 169 12.69 5.14 23.86
C GLY A 169 11.82 3.89 24.01
N LEU A 170 12.33 2.71 23.62
CA LEU A 170 11.65 1.42 23.76
C LEU A 170 11.96 0.77 25.10
N GLN A 171 11.17 -0.24 25.49
CA GLN A 171 11.46 -1.03 26.69
C GLN A 171 12.80 -1.72 26.54
N VAL A 172 13.63 -1.73 27.58
CA VAL A 172 14.96 -2.36 27.53
C VAL A 172 14.85 -3.85 27.16
N THR A 173 13.87 -4.55 27.73
CA THR A 173 13.52 -5.93 27.40
C THR A 173 12.19 -5.96 26.67
N PRO A 174 12.13 -6.46 25.42
CA PRO A 174 10.88 -6.57 24.67
C PRO A 174 9.94 -7.58 25.35
N THR A 175 8.72 -7.16 25.65
CA THR A 175 7.67 -8.04 26.20
C THR A 175 6.71 -8.54 25.12
N SER A 176 6.82 -8.00 23.90
CA SER A 176 5.95 -8.29 22.76
C SER A 176 6.70 -8.02 21.44
N PRO A 177 6.36 -8.71 20.33
CA PRO A 177 6.87 -8.38 18.98
C PRO A 177 6.39 -7.01 18.46
N ILE A 178 5.42 -6.40 19.14
CA ILE A 178 4.84 -5.09 18.86
C ILE A 178 4.95 -4.24 20.13
N GLU A 179 5.45 -3.02 19.99
CA GLU A 179 5.63 -2.11 21.12
C GLU A 179 5.09 -0.72 20.77
N LEU A 180 4.63 0.01 21.80
CA LEU A 180 4.29 1.41 21.66
C LEU A 180 5.55 2.22 21.37
N LEU A 181 5.46 3.14 20.42
CA LEU A 181 6.44 4.22 20.33
C LEU A 181 6.31 5.15 21.56
N PRO A 182 7.38 5.86 21.95
CA PRO A 182 7.35 6.75 23.11
C PRO A 182 6.28 7.84 22.96
N ALA A 183 5.88 8.46 24.08
CA ALA A 183 4.81 9.47 24.11
C ALA A 183 5.04 10.62 23.12
N SER A 184 6.29 11.03 22.88
CA SER A 184 6.66 12.05 21.89
C SER A 184 6.35 11.68 20.45
N ALA A 185 6.12 10.40 20.16
CA ALA A 185 5.80 9.86 18.85
C ALA A 185 4.32 9.42 18.73
N GLN A 186 3.51 9.59 19.78
CA GLN A 186 2.05 9.36 19.74
C GLN A 186 1.32 10.58 19.14
N VAL A 187 1.71 10.97 17.93
CA VAL A 187 1.26 12.20 17.25
C VAL A 187 0.25 11.91 16.13
N VAL A 188 -0.77 11.12 16.46
CA VAL A 188 -1.84 10.74 15.53
C VAL A 188 -3.19 11.16 16.11
N GLU A 189 -3.90 12.01 15.39
CA GLU A 189 -5.28 12.38 15.67
C GLU A 189 -6.23 11.49 14.88
N THR A 190 -7.40 11.18 15.44
CA THR A 190 -8.41 10.37 14.74
C THR A 190 -9.82 10.90 14.87
N TYR A 191 -10.58 10.73 13.79
CA TYR A 191 -12.00 11.08 13.71
C TYR A 191 -12.74 9.90 13.09
N ALA A 192 -13.65 9.29 13.83
CA ALA A 192 -14.33 8.07 13.41
C ALA A 192 -15.86 8.26 13.43
N VAL A 193 -16.52 7.71 12.42
CA VAL A 193 -17.98 7.67 12.31
C VAL A 193 -18.40 6.27 11.86
N TYR A 194 -19.38 5.70 12.56
CA TYR A 194 -20.12 4.54 12.09
C TYR A 194 -21.50 4.98 11.60
N ARG A 195 -21.84 4.64 10.36
CA ARG A 195 -23.16 4.96 9.78
C ARG A 195 -23.53 3.98 8.67
N GLY A 196 -24.70 3.36 8.80
CA GLY A 196 -25.29 2.56 7.74
C GLY A 196 -24.51 1.29 7.41
N GLY A 197 -23.98 0.60 8.44
CA GLY A 197 -23.20 -0.63 8.24
C GLY A 197 -21.78 -0.38 7.70
N LYS A 198 -21.19 0.76 8.07
CA LYS A 198 -19.89 1.19 7.56
C LYS A 198 -19.16 2.05 8.58
N TRP A 199 -17.91 1.69 8.86
CA TRP A 199 -16.96 2.55 9.55
C TRP A 199 -16.27 3.48 8.57
N SER A 200 -15.99 4.71 9.01
CA SER A 200 -15.09 5.66 8.35
C SER A 200 -14.19 6.29 9.40
N VAL A 201 -12.88 6.10 9.27
CA VAL A 201 -11.87 6.57 10.22
C VAL A 201 -10.86 7.42 9.49
N ILE A 202 -10.68 8.65 9.97
CA ILE A 202 -9.64 9.57 9.55
C ILE A 202 -8.47 9.45 10.51
N PHE A 203 -7.26 9.36 9.97
CA PHE A 203 -5.99 9.48 10.70
C PHE A 203 -5.26 10.71 10.22
N ILE A 204 -4.89 11.63 11.11
CA ILE A 204 -4.07 12.80 10.80
C ILE A 204 -2.79 12.75 11.61
N ARG A 205 -1.64 12.92 10.95
CA ARG A 205 -0.33 12.97 11.60
C ARG A 205 0.65 13.84 10.82
N PRO A 206 1.79 14.25 11.42
CA PRO A 206 2.85 14.94 10.70
C PRO A 206 3.30 14.15 9.46
N LEU A 207 3.54 14.87 8.37
CA LEU A 207 4.06 14.34 7.10
C LEU A 207 5.48 13.80 7.27
N GLY A 208 6.29 14.54 8.04
CA GLY A 208 7.63 14.12 8.44
C GLY A 208 7.59 13.06 9.54
N SER A 209 8.78 12.51 9.83
CA SER A 209 8.96 11.65 10.99
C SER A 209 9.45 12.47 12.19
N VAL A 210 8.86 12.23 13.36
CA VAL A 210 9.30 12.81 14.64
C VAL A 210 10.08 11.81 15.50
N HIS A 211 10.29 10.58 15.01
CA HIS A 211 10.99 9.51 15.72
C HIS A 211 11.66 8.54 14.74
N PRO A 212 12.88 8.01 14.99
CA PRO A 212 13.59 7.16 14.03
C PRO A 212 12.82 5.91 13.56
N LEU A 213 11.90 5.41 14.39
CA LEU A 213 11.03 4.25 14.09
C LEU A 213 9.64 4.62 13.55
N MET A 214 9.40 5.90 13.26
CA MET A 214 8.17 6.39 12.65
C MET A 214 8.41 6.66 11.16
N ALA A 215 7.53 6.15 10.30
CA ALA A 215 7.68 6.32 8.87
C ALA A 215 7.58 7.80 8.46
N SER A 216 8.35 8.23 7.47
CA SER A 216 8.26 9.57 6.85
C SER A 216 7.53 9.48 5.52
N PHE A 217 6.71 10.48 5.19
CA PHE A 217 5.91 10.56 3.96
C PHE A 217 6.25 11.77 3.10
N ALA A 218 7.49 12.28 3.19
CA ALA A 218 7.96 13.39 2.37
C ALA A 218 8.03 13.07 0.85
N GLU A 219 7.98 11.79 0.48
CA GLU A 219 7.94 11.30 -0.91
C GLU A 219 6.99 10.11 -0.98
N ASP A 220 6.85 9.52 -2.16
CA ASP A 220 6.13 8.25 -2.38
C ASP A 220 6.51 7.19 -1.34
N PHE A 221 5.52 6.44 -0.89
CA PHE A 221 5.69 5.41 0.13
C PHE A 221 4.81 4.20 -0.14
N SER A 222 4.91 3.20 0.72
CA SER A 222 4.05 2.02 0.68
C SER A 222 3.36 1.84 2.02
N ALA A 223 2.14 1.32 1.99
CA ALA A 223 1.38 0.99 3.18
C ALA A 223 0.66 -0.34 3.01
N ALA A 224 0.39 -1.02 4.12
CA ALA A 224 -0.47 -2.18 4.17
C ALA A 224 -1.53 -1.98 5.25
N PHE A 225 -2.65 -2.67 5.12
CA PHE A 225 -3.84 -2.47 5.95
C PHE A 225 -4.26 -3.75 6.63
N ALA A 226 -4.83 -3.60 7.82
CA ALA A 226 -5.53 -4.66 8.51
C ALA A 226 -6.83 -4.16 9.14
N VAL A 227 -7.87 -4.99 9.16
CA VAL A 227 -9.17 -4.72 9.76
C VAL A 227 -9.56 -5.87 10.68
N TRP A 228 -10.17 -5.53 11.81
CA TRP A 228 -10.73 -6.45 12.79
C TRP A 228 -12.22 -6.14 12.99
N ASP A 229 -13.04 -7.18 12.91
CA ASP A 229 -14.48 -7.21 13.16
C ASP A 229 -14.74 -7.76 14.57
N GLY A 230 -15.19 -6.88 15.45
CA GLY A 230 -15.37 -7.15 16.88
C GLY A 230 -16.39 -8.23 17.16
N ALA A 231 -17.54 -8.20 16.46
CA ALA A 231 -18.60 -9.19 16.55
C ALA A 231 -18.14 -10.61 16.15
N LYS A 232 -17.12 -10.74 15.31
CA LYS A 232 -16.50 -12.04 14.97
C LYS A 232 -15.37 -12.45 15.90
N GLY A 233 -15.10 -11.66 16.94
CA GLY A 233 -14.05 -11.93 17.92
C GLY A 233 -12.64 -11.73 17.38
N GLU A 234 -12.50 -11.01 16.26
CA GLU A 234 -11.21 -10.70 15.64
C GLU A 234 -10.40 -9.80 16.58
N ARG A 235 -9.17 -10.22 16.89
CA ARG A 235 -8.20 -9.47 17.69
C ARG A 235 -6.79 -9.99 17.45
N GLY A 236 -5.78 -9.17 17.73
CA GLY A 236 -4.38 -9.60 17.60
C GLY A 236 -4.07 -10.08 16.17
N GLY A 237 -3.68 -11.35 16.02
CA GLY A 237 -3.41 -11.98 14.72
C GLY A 237 -4.65 -12.50 13.96
N LEU A 238 -5.83 -12.54 14.59
CA LEU A 238 -7.07 -12.92 13.91
C LEU A 238 -7.68 -11.67 13.28
N LYS A 239 -7.47 -11.49 11.97
CA LYS A 239 -7.80 -10.27 11.21
C LYS A 239 -7.80 -10.50 9.71
N ALA A 240 -8.34 -9.53 8.96
CA ALA A 240 -8.15 -9.43 7.52
C ALA A 240 -6.99 -8.48 7.18
N THR A 241 -6.13 -8.84 6.22
CA THR A 241 -4.93 -8.07 5.83
C THR A 241 -4.83 -7.88 4.32
N SER A 242 -4.18 -6.81 3.88
CA SER A 242 -3.80 -6.57 2.48
C SER A 242 -2.31 -6.85 2.22
N GLY A 243 -1.92 -6.86 0.94
CA GLY A 243 -0.52 -6.69 0.54
C GLY A 243 -0.05 -5.24 0.64
N TRP A 244 1.19 -4.99 0.21
CA TRP A 244 1.73 -3.63 0.09
C TRP A 244 1.03 -2.85 -1.04
N VAL A 245 0.57 -1.64 -0.71
CA VAL A 245 -0.11 -0.69 -1.61
C VAL A 245 0.79 0.53 -1.76
N ARG A 246 0.97 1.02 -2.99
CA ARG A 246 1.82 2.18 -3.26
C ARG A 246 1.02 3.48 -3.09
N PHE A 247 1.63 4.47 -2.46
CA PHE A 247 1.12 5.81 -2.27
C PHE A 247 2.00 6.79 -3.04
N MET A 248 1.38 7.54 -3.96
CA MET A 248 2.08 8.53 -4.78
C MET A 248 1.64 9.94 -4.39
N LEU A 249 2.58 10.78 -4.00
CA LEU A 249 2.28 12.15 -3.60
C LEU A 249 1.98 13.01 -4.84
N GLU A 250 0.83 13.68 -4.84
CA GLU A 250 0.55 14.73 -5.81
C GLU A 250 1.49 15.91 -5.55
N LYS A 251 2.43 16.17 -6.45
CA LYS A 251 3.31 17.33 -6.32
C LYS A 251 2.48 18.61 -6.48
N PRO A 252 2.63 19.62 -5.60
CA PRO A 252 1.98 20.91 -5.80
C PRO A 252 2.35 21.43 -7.18
N VAL A 253 1.35 21.83 -7.97
CA VAL A 253 1.61 22.52 -9.23
C VAL A 253 2.34 23.81 -8.87
N GLN A 254 3.66 23.84 -9.07
CA GLN A 254 4.39 25.10 -9.00
C GLN A 254 3.73 26.03 -10.02
N PRO A 255 3.38 27.27 -9.65
CA PRO A 255 2.94 28.23 -10.65
C PRO A 255 4.03 28.27 -11.72
N THR A 256 3.68 27.93 -12.96
CA THR A 256 4.57 28.08 -14.11
C THR A 256 5.16 29.49 -14.01
N PRO A 257 6.48 29.66 -14.02
CA PRO A 257 7.06 31.00 -14.07
C PRO A 257 6.37 31.71 -15.23
N GLN A 258 5.59 32.75 -14.94
CA GLN A 258 5.09 33.60 -16.01
C GLN A 258 6.33 34.07 -16.76
N PRO A 259 6.36 34.01 -18.11
CA PRO A 259 7.47 34.58 -18.86
C PRO A 259 7.66 36.01 -18.39
N ILE A 260 8.77 36.26 -17.70
CA ILE A 260 9.13 37.60 -17.28
C ILE A 260 9.33 38.35 -18.60
N THR A 261 8.46 39.29 -18.94
CA THR A 261 8.67 40.17 -20.09
C THR A 261 9.82 41.12 -19.73
N VAL A 262 11.05 40.63 -19.79
CA VAL A 262 12.25 41.46 -19.74
C VAL A 262 12.34 42.14 -21.12
N PRO A 263 12.45 43.48 -21.20
CA PRO A 263 12.78 44.15 -22.45
C PRO A 263 14.10 43.56 -22.98
N GLN A 264 14.01 42.86 -24.10
CA GLN A 264 15.11 42.14 -24.73
C GLN A 264 16.23 43.12 -25.12
N PRO A 265 17.44 43.02 -24.53
CA PRO A 265 18.62 43.58 -25.17
C PRO A 265 18.99 42.70 -26.37
N THR A 266 19.44 43.36 -27.44
CA THR A 266 19.88 42.85 -28.75
C THR A 266 20.58 41.47 -28.67
N PRO A 267 20.25 40.50 -29.56
CA PRO A 267 20.76 39.14 -29.44
C PRO A 267 22.25 39.06 -29.80
N GLU A 268 23.10 38.76 -28.82
CA GLU A 268 24.40 38.15 -29.08
C GLU A 268 24.20 36.64 -29.31
N THR A 269 24.55 36.18 -30.50
CA THR A 269 24.47 34.78 -30.89
C THR A 269 25.61 34.01 -30.25
N VAL A 270 25.31 33.20 -29.23
CA VAL A 270 26.20 32.11 -28.78
C VAL A 270 25.47 30.79 -28.96
N THR A 271 25.82 30.07 -30.03
CA THR A 271 25.30 28.75 -30.35
C THR A 271 25.89 27.71 -29.40
N HIS A 272 25.08 27.18 -28.48
CA HIS A 272 25.38 25.90 -27.84
C HIS A 272 24.45 24.82 -28.41
N THR A 273 25.00 23.98 -29.30
CA THR A 273 24.34 22.77 -29.79
C THR A 273 24.47 21.68 -28.73
N ALA A 274 23.41 21.39 -27.98
CA ALA A 274 23.32 20.16 -27.20
C ALA A 274 22.63 19.08 -28.04
N THR A 275 23.41 18.09 -28.50
CA THR A 275 22.88 16.88 -29.14
C THR A 275 22.50 15.89 -28.04
N VAL A 276 21.21 15.58 -27.90
CA VAL A 276 20.73 14.52 -27.01
C VAL A 276 20.43 13.28 -27.86
N THR A 277 21.32 12.30 -27.81
CA THR A 277 21.08 10.96 -28.37
C THR A 277 20.40 10.10 -27.30
N GLN A 278 19.14 9.73 -27.50
CA GLN A 278 18.47 8.72 -26.70
C GLN A 278 18.46 7.41 -27.49
N VAL A 279 19.18 6.40 -26.99
CA VAL A 279 19.03 5.01 -27.45
C VAL A 279 18.12 4.32 -26.45
N VAL A 280 16.90 3.97 -26.89
CA VAL A 280 15.99 3.13 -26.11
C VAL A 280 15.95 1.76 -26.79
N GLU A 281 16.64 0.78 -26.20
CA GLU A 281 16.47 -0.64 -26.56
C GLU A 281 15.28 -1.20 -25.76
N THR A 282 14.17 -1.48 -26.43
CA THR A 282 12.90 -1.91 -25.83
C THR A 282 12.66 -3.42 -25.86
N THR A 283 13.69 -4.25 -25.85
CA THR A 283 13.46 -5.72 -25.79
C THR A 283 14.35 -6.36 -24.74
N PRO A 284 13.79 -6.85 -23.62
CA PRO A 284 14.58 -7.52 -22.62
C PRO A 284 15.09 -8.87 -23.18
N THR A 285 16.36 -9.16 -22.96
CA THR A 285 17.13 -10.25 -23.58
C THR A 285 16.53 -11.65 -23.39
N TRP A 286 15.70 -11.86 -22.37
CA TRP A 286 14.97 -13.11 -22.16
C TRP A 286 13.93 -13.42 -23.26
N ALA A 287 13.45 -12.41 -24.00
CA ALA A 287 12.48 -12.59 -25.07
C ALA A 287 13.05 -13.48 -26.20
N TRP A 288 14.33 -13.36 -26.51
CA TRP A 288 15.00 -14.19 -27.51
C TRP A 288 15.16 -15.65 -27.09
N VAL A 289 15.33 -15.89 -25.79
CA VAL A 289 15.42 -17.26 -25.24
C VAL A 289 14.08 -17.96 -25.36
N VAL A 290 12.97 -17.27 -25.04
CA VAL A 290 11.62 -17.82 -25.15
C VAL A 290 11.25 -18.10 -26.62
N ILE A 291 11.59 -17.19 -27.54
CA ILE A 291 11.37 -17.38 -28.98
C ILE A 291 12.19 -18.58 -29.50
N GLY A 292 13.44 -18.74 -29.07
CA GLY A 292 14.28 -19.88 -29.44
C GLY A 292 13.71 -21.23 -29.00
N VAL A 293 13.21 -21.31 -27.75
CA VAL A 293 12.60 -22.55 -27.21
C VAL A 293 11.30 -22.89 -27.95
N LEU A 294 10.48 -21.91 -28.29
CA LEU A 294 9.24 -22.12 -29.05
C LEU A 294 9.51 -22.63 -30.47
N ILE A 295 10.53 -22.09 -31.16
CA ILE A 295 10.93 -22.56 -32.50
C ILE A 295 11.43 -24.00 -32.44
N ALA A 296 12.25 -24.35 -31.43
CA ALA A 296 12.75 -25.71 -31.27
C ALA A 296 11.61 -26.73 -31.01
N LEU A 297 10.64 -26.37 -30.18
CA LEU A 297 9.47 -27.22 -29.92
C LEU A 297 8.62 -27.43 -31.17
N LEU A 298 8.39 -26.38 -31.97
CA LEU A 298 7.65 -26.49 -33.23
C LEU A 298 8.39 -27.34 -34.27
N ALA A 299 9.72 -27.27 -34.32
CA ALA A 299 10.52 -28.10 -35.21
C ALA A 299 10.47 -29.59 -34.81
N VAL A 300 10.47 -29.91 -33.52
CA VAL A 300 10.35 -31.28 -33.01
C VAL A 300 8.96 -31.85 -33.33
N VAL A 301 7.90 -31.09 -33.07
CA VAL A 301 6.51 -31.51 -33.37
C VAL A 301 6.29 -31.67 -34.88
N GLY A 302 6.82 -30.75 -35.69
CA GLY A 302 6.77 -30.85 -37.16
C GLY A 302 7.55 -32.05 -37.71
N GLY A 303 8.74 -32.32 -37.16
CA GLY A 303 9.56 -33.48 -37.55
C GLY A 303 8.93 -34.83 -37.19
N LEU A 304 8.22 -34.91 -36.06
CA LEU A 304 7.47 -36.10 -35.66
C LEU A 304 6.23 -36.34 -36.53
N ALA A 305 5.59 -35.28 -37.05
CA ALA A 305 4.45 -35.39 -37.96
C ALA A 305 4.86 -35.83 -39.39
N LEU A 306 6.06 -35.45 -39.83
CA LEU A 306 6.61 -35.83 -41.15
C LEU A 306 7.17 -37.25 -41.20
N ARG A 307 7.46 -37.88 -40.04
CA ARG A 307 7.96 -39.26 -39.96
C ARG A 307 6.88 -40.35 -40.01
N LYS A 308 5.59 -39.97 -40.04
CA LYS A 308 4.43 -40.88 -40.07
C LYS A 308 3.69 -40.92 -41.42
N LYS A 309 4.32 -40.50 -42.52
CA LYS A 309 3.82 -40.70 -43.89
C LYS A 309 4.83 -41.44 -44.73
#